data_AF-A0A6P1A7J0-F1
#
_entry.id   AF-A0A6P1A7J0-F1
#
_cell.length_a   1.000
_cell.length_b   1.000
_cell.length_c   1.000
_cell.angle_alpha   90.00
_cell.angle_beta   90.00
_cell.angle_gamma   90.00
#
_symmetry.space_group_name_H-M   'P 1'
#
loop_
_entity.id
_entity.type
_entity.pdbx_description
1 polymer ?
#
loop_
_entity_poly.entity_id
_entity_poly.type
_entity_poly.pdbx_seq_one_letter_code
_entity_poly.pdbx_strand_id
1 'polypeptide(L)'
;MLIELIASDQVLEQAYLWMCEKRAHHHFNSDVWQVRRWWDEKKPLLQQQLRAGTYQFRELRRVWGPDQLVDYWSSMDALVLKAIAMVLTNHLQPHLSDRVFHLAGSGGMKGAVREVAANLSDHQFVFRTDVKSYYASIDHEILMEIVKRNVDDEKVLALLWGYLRRYVSDGGKFMDITASPWVVPSRR
;
A
#
# COMPACT_ATOMS: atom_id res chain seq x y z
N MET A 1 7.25 18.42 6.10
CA MET A 1 7.57 17.43 5.05
C MET A 1 6.89 16.12 5.41
N LEU A 2 6.27 15.43 4.45
CA LEU A 2 5.50 14.21 4.70
C LEU A 2 6.39 13.08 5.23
N ILE A 3 7.65 13.04 4.81
CA ILE A 3 8.62 12.05 5.28
C ILE A 3 8.87 12.16 6.80
N GLU A 4 8.83 13.36 7.38
CA GLU A 4 8.99 13.55 8.82
C GLU A 4 7.79 13.01 9.60
N LEU A 5 6.59 13.11 9.03
CA LEU A 5 5.39 12.50 9.61
C LEU A 5 5.48 10.98 9.54
N ILE A 6 5.89 10.43 8.40
CA ILE A 6 6.07 8.97 8.21
C ILE A 6 7.12 8.41 9.18
N ALA A 7 8.23 9.13 9.36
CA ALA A 7 9.31 8.77 10.27
C ALA A 7 9.05 9.20 11.74
N SER A 8 7.89 9.77 12.06
CA SER A 8 7.57 10.17 13.43
C SER A 8 7.41 8.95 14.33
N ASP A 9 7.72 9.13 15.62
CA ASP A 9 7.53 8.06 16.60
C ASP A 9 6.09 7.58 16.65
N GLN A 10 5.13 8.50 16.61
CA GLN A 10 3.70 8.18 16.65
C GLN A 10 3.28 7.28 15.48
N VAL A 11 3.66 7.64 14.25
CA VAL A 11 3.24 6.89 13.05
C VAL A 11 3.93 5.54 13.00
N LEU A 12 5.25 5.48 13.26
CA LEU A 12 5.98 4.21 13.23
C LEU A 12 5.54 3.27 14.35
N GLU A 13 5.23 3.78 15.54
CA GLU A 13 4.72 2.97 16.64
C GLU A 13 3.34 2.41 16.31
N GLN A 14 2.45 3.21 15.73
CA GLN A 14 1.13 2.75 15.33
C GLN A 14 1.21 1.72 14.17
N ALA A 15 2.12 1.92 13.21
CA ALA A 15 2.39 0.94 12.16
C ALA A 15 3.00 -0.35 12.72
N TYR A 16 3.87 -0.24 13.72
CA TYR A 16 4.44 -1.38 14.44
C TYR A 16 3.36 -2.19 15.17
N LEU A 17 2.49 -1.54 15.94
CA LEU A 17 1.38 -2.19 16.64
C LEU A 17 0.43 -2.89 15.65
N TRP A 18 0.11 -2.24 14.54
CA TRP A 18 -0.68 -2.85 13.47
C TRP A 18 0.00 -4.10 12.89
N MET A 19 1.31 -4.04 12.65
CA MET A 19 2.09 -5.17 12.12
C MET A 19 2.13 -6.33 13.14
N CYS A 20 2.26 -6.01 14.43
CA CYS A 20 2.18 -6.98 15.52
C CYS A 20 0.82 -7.67 15.60
N GLU A 21 -0.27 -6.93 15.45
CA GLU A 21 -1.61 -7.49 15.43
C GLU A 21 -1.83 -8.37 14.18
N LYS A 22 -1.54 -7.84 12.99
CA LYS A 22 -1.78 -8.55 11.73
C LYS A 22 -0.93 -9.80 11.55
N ARG A 23 0.25 -9.84 12.16
CA ARG A 23 1.18 -10.96 12.08
C ARG A 23 1.30 -11.74 13.39
N ALA A 24 0.31 -11.64 14.29
CA ALA A 24 0.33 -12.28 15.62
C ALA A 24 0.40 -13.82 15.57
N HIS A 25 -0.18 -14.44 14.54
CA HIS A 25 -0.26 -15.90 14.39
C HIS A 25 0.63 -16.42 13.26
N HIS A 26 1.62 -15.64 12.83
CA HIS A 26 2.57 -16.09 11.83
C HIS A 26 3.44 -17.23 12.36
N HIS A 27 3.92 -18.06 11.46
CA HIS A 27 4.84 -19.16 11.79
C HIS A 27 6.07 -18.64 12.58
N PHE A 28 6.61 -19.44 13.51
CA PHE A 28 7.72 -19.04 14.39
C PHE A 28 9.00 -18.66 13.65
N ASN A 29 9.19 -19.12 12.41
CA ASN A 29 10.29 -18.72 11.51
C ASN A 29 10.02 -17.42 10.72
N SER A 30 8.91 -16.72 10.98
CA SER A 30 8.60 -15.45 10.31
C SER A 30 9.52 -14.33 10.79
N ASP A 31 9.86 -13.42 9.88
CA ASP A 31 10.69 -12.24 10.16
C ASP A 31 10.04 -11.26 11.15
N VAL A 32 8.72 -11.36 11.38
CA VAL A 32 7.98 -10.54 12.35
C VAL A 32 8.58 -10.64 13.76
N TRP A 33 9.04 -11.82 14.16
CA TRP A 33 9.53 -12.06 15.52
C TRP A 33 10.86 -11.34 15.78
N GLN A 34 11.71 -11.23 14.75
CA GLN A 34 12.95 -10.44 14.82
C GLN A 34 12.66 -8.94 14.90
N VAL A 35 11.66 -8.46 14.15
CA VAL A 35 11.23 -7.05 14.22
C VAL A 35 10.73 -6.72 15.62
N ARG A 36 9.88 -7.58 16.21
CA ARG A 36 9.40 -7.39 17.59
C ARG A 36 10.50 -7.43 18.63
N ARG A 37 11.41 -8.39 18.51
CA ARG A 37 12.48 -8.61 19.49
C ARG A 37 13.46 -7.43 19.56
N TRP A 38 13.70 -6.77 18.44
CA TRP A 38 14.70 -5.71 18.30
C TRP A 38 14.09 -4.38 17.83
N TRP A 39 12.82 -4.12 18.17
CA TRP A 39 12.13 -2.92 17.68
C TRP A 39 12.81 -1.63 18.15
N ASP A 40 13.19 -1.57 19.42
CA ASP A 40 13.87 -0.40 20.01
C ASP A 40 15.20 -0.07 19.34
N GLU A 41 15.88 -1.09 18.78
CA GLU A 41 17.13 -0.92 18.03
C GLU A 41 16.87 -0.58 16.55
N LYS A 42 15.83 -1.18 15.95
CA LYS A 42 15.50 -1.01 14.52
C LYS A 42 14.83 0.32 14.22
N LYS A 43 13.97 0.81 15.12
CA LYS A 43 13.18 2.03 14.91
C LYS A 43 14.06 3.27 14.67
N PRO A 44 15.09 3.57 15.48
CA PRO A 44 15.96 4.72 15.22
C PRO A 44 16.69 4.64 13.88
N LEU A 45 17.17 3.43 13.50
CA LEU A 45 17.83 3.20 12.22
C LEU A 45 16.88 3.40 11.05
N LEU A 46 15.65 2.89 11.16
CA LEU A 46 14.61 3.10 10.16
C LEU A 46 14.29 4.59 9.99
N GLN A 47 14.12 5.31 11.10
CA GLN A 47 13.87 6.75 11.06
C GLN A 47 14.98 7.50 10.35
N GLN A 48 16.24 7.17 10.65
CA GLN A 48 17.39 7.74 9.96
C GLN A 48 17.35 7.44 8.46
N GLN A 49 17.09 6.18 8.06
CA GLN A 49 17.01 5.79 6.65
C GLN A 49 15.88 6.49 5.89
N LEU A 50 14.69 6.60 6.50
CA LEU A 50 13.55 7.31 5.91
C LEU A 50 13.85 8.79 5.72
N ARG A 51 14.36 9.47 6.77
CA ARG A 51 14.71 10.88 6.72
C ARG A 51 15.85 11.17 5.73
N ALA A 52 16.81 10.26 5.61
CA ALA A 52 17.91 10.34 4.65
C ALA A 52 17.49 9.99 3.21
N GLY A 53 16.32 9.38 3.00
CA GLY A 53 15.88 8.90 1.69
C GLY A 53 16.66 7.66 1.20
N THR A 54 17.29 6.92 2.10
CA THR A 54 18.13 5.75 1.78
C THR A 54 17.43 4.42 2.03
N TYR A 55 16.19 4.44 2.54
CA TYR A 55 15.39 3.22 2.70
C TYR A 55 15.00 2.66 1.33
N GLN A 56 15.26 1.37 1.12
CA GLN A 56 14.86 0.64 -0.07
C GLN A 56 14.06 -0.59 0.34
N PHE A 57 12.93 -0.81 -0.34
CA PHE A 57 12.12 -2.01 -0.14
C PHE A 57 12.92 -3.25 -0.56
N ARG A 58 12.78 -4.34 0.21
CA ARG A 58 13.33 -5.64 -0.18
C ARG A 58 12.50 -6.27 -1.30
N GLU A 59 12.95 -7.42 -1.78
CA GLU A 59 12.16 -8.22 -2.70
C GLU A 59 10.81 -8.62 -2.09
N LEU A 60 9.75 -8.49 -2.87
CA LEU A 60 8.45 -9.06 -2.55
C LEU A 60 8.55 -10.58 -2.71
N ARG A 61 8.43 -11.32 -1.61
CA ARG A 61 8.61 -12.78 -1.64
C ARG A 61 7.33 -13.46 -2.10
N ARG A 62 7.46 -14.36 -3.05
CA ARG A 62 6.38 -15.21 -3.53
C ARG A 62 6.43 -16.56 -2.82
N VAL A 63 5.34 -16.92 -2.16
CA VAL A 63 5.22 -18.14 -1.38
C VAL A 63 4.05 -18.96 -1.91
N TRP A 64 4.28 -20.24 -2.13
CA TRP A 64 3.26 -21.21 -2.51
C TRP A 64 2.53 -21.70 -1.26
N GLY A 65 1.28 -21.28 -1.10
CA GLY A 65 0.35 -21.93 -0.18
C GLY A 65 -0.26 -23.19 -0.80
N PRO A 66 -1.06 -23.95 -0.03
CA PRO A 66 -1.72 -25.16 -0.55
C PRO A 66 -2.57 -24.91 -1.79
N ASP A 67 -3.30 -23.79 -1.80
CA ASP A 67 -4.31 -23.49 -2.84
C ASP A 67 -4.02 -22.20 -3.63
N GLN A 68 -3.05 -21.40 -3.20
CA GLN A 68 -2.79 -20.11 -3.83
C GLN A 68 -1.35 -19.63 -3.66
N LEU A 69 -0.94 -18.86 -4.66
CA LEU A 69 0.27 -18.07 -4.67
C LEU A 69 0.05 -16.80 -3.85
N VAL A 70 0.91 -16.53 -2.87
CA VAL A 70 0.83 -15.33 -2.03
C VAL A 70 2.12 -14.54 -2.16
N ASP A 71 1.98 -13.27 -2.56
CA ASP A 71 3.06 -12.30 -2.52
C ASP A 71 3.11 -11.63 -1.14
N TYR A 72 4.30 -11.60 -0.54
CA TYR A 72 4.51 -11.28 0.87
C TYR A 72 5.68 -10.33 1.09
N TRP A 73 5.38 -9.12 1.57
CA TRP A 73 6.38 -8.14 2.00
C TRP A 73 7.04 -8.55 3.31
N SER A 74 8.33 -8.23 3.45
CA SER A 74 9.01 -8.35 4.74
C SER A 74 8.26 -7.56 5.83
N SER A 75 8.42 -7.96 7.09
CA SER A 75 7.73 -7.32 8.22
C SER A 75 8.11 -5.85 8.37
N MET A 76 9.36 -5.52 8.05
CA MET A 76 9.83 -4.14 8.03
C MET A 76 9.19 -3.33 6.89
N ASP A 77 9.16 -3.89 5.68
CA ASP A 77 8.56 -3.23 4.50
C ASP A 77 7.05 -3.03 4.67
N ALA A 78 6.34 -4.03 5.19
CA ALA A 78 4.91 -3.93 5.45
C ALA A 78 4.58 -2.85 6.49
N LEU A 79 5.43 -2.68 7.50
CA LEU A 79 5.32 -1.60 8.49
C LEU A 79 5.54 -0.23 7.82
N VAL A 80 6.57 -0.08 6.99
CA VAL A 80 6.83 1.17 6.26
C VAL A 80 5.69 1.50 5.30
N LEU A 81 5.18 0.53 4.55
CA LEU A 81 4.00 0.70 3.69
C LEU A 81 2.77 1.12 4.49
N LYS A 82 2.58 0.56 5.70
CA LYS A 82 1.49 0.97 6.59
C LYS A 82 1.66 2.43 7.06
N ALA A 83 2.87 2.82 7.46
CA ALA A 83 3.18 4.19 7.87
C ALA A 83 2.91 5.19 6.73
N ILE A 84 3.39 4.88 5.51
CA ILE A 84 3.10 5.67 4.30
C ILE A 84 1.59 5.78 4.08
N ALA A 85 0.87 4.65 4.09
CA ALA A 85 -0.57 4.64 3.83
C ALA A 85 -1.34 5.48 4.86
N MET A 86 -0.97 5.44 6.13
CA MET A 86 -1.61 6.25 7.17
C MET A 86 -1.44 7.75 6.93
N VAL A 87 -0.21 8.18 6.64
CA VAL A 87 0.09 9.60 6.39
C VAL A 87 -0.57 10.07 5.09
N LEU A 88 -0.45 9.31 4.00
CA LEU A 88 -1.03 9.69 2.72
C LEU A 88 -2.56 9.65 2.71
N THR A 89 -3.20 8.75 3.47
CA THR A 89 -4.67 8.74 3.58
C THR A 89 -5.15 10.07 4.16
N ASN A 90 -4.57 10.51 5.27
CA ASN A 90 -4.96 11.76 5.92
C ASN A 90 -4.62 12.98 5.04
N HIS A 91 -3.48 12.94 4.36
CA HIS A 91 -3.03 14.01 3.48
C HIS A 91 -3.91 14.17 2.23
N LEU A 92 -4.33 13.06 1.63
CA LEU A 92 -5.12 13.08 0.40
C LEU A 92 -6.62 13.22 0.65
N GLN A 93 -7.12 12.89 1.85
CA GLN A 93 -8.54 12.92 2.18
C GLN A 93 -9.27 14.23 1.76
N PRO A 94 -8.71 15.44 1.99
CA PRO A 94 -9.37 16.68 1.58
C PRO A 94 -9.52 16.86 0.06
N HIS A 95 -8.78 16.09 -0.74
CA HIS A 95 -8.78 16.15 -2.20
C HIS A 95 -9.62 15.05 -2.84
N LEU A 96 -10.14 14.10 -2.04
CA LEU A 96 -10.97 13.01 -2.51
C LEU A 96 -12.45 13.40 -2.46
N SER A 97 -13.23 12.85 -3.39
CA SER A 97 -14.68 13.03 -3.40
C SER A 97 -15.32 12.38 -2.17
N ASP A 98 -16.31 13.05 -1.58
CA ASP A 98 -17.13 12.50 -0.49
C ASP A 98 -17.93 11.24 -0.92
N ARG A 99 -18.00 10.96 -2.23
CA ARG A 99 -18.64 9.76 -2.81
C ARG A 99 -17.70 8.56 -2.92
N VAL A 100 -16.51 8.62 -2.31
CA VAL A 100 -15.58 7.48 -2.23
C VAL A 100 -15.88 6.64 -0.99
N PHE A 101 -16.78 5.66 -1.14
CA PHE A 101 -17.33 4.89 -0.03
C PHE A 101 -16.49 3.70 0.47
N HIS A 102 -15.36 3.39 -0.17
CA HIS A 102 -14.51 2.25 0.25
C HIS A 102 -13.50 2.63 1.36
N LEU A 103 -13.31 3.92 1.62
CA LEU A 103 -12.42 4.42 2.65
C LEU A 103 -13.08 4.34 4.03
N ALA A 104 -12.28 4.09 5.07
CA ALA A 104 -12.79 4.13 6.44
C ALA A 104 -13.39 5.51 6.76
N GLY A 105 -14.54 5.54 7.44
CA GLY A 105 -15.23 6.77 7.81
C GLY A 105 -16.22 7.32 6.77
N SER A 106 -16.22 6.82 5.53
CA SER A 106 -17.13 7.26 4.46
C SER A 106 -18.55 6.66 4.50
N GLY A 107 -18.87 5.86 5.54
CA GLY A 107 -20.15 5.13 5.64
C GLY A 107 -20.17 3.77 4.93
N GLY A 108 -19.11 3.42 4.20
CA GLY A 108 -18.93 2.08 3.63
C GLY A 108 -19.95 1.73 2.54
N MET A 109 -20.10 0.43 2.27
CA MET A 109 -21.09 -0.09 1.33
C MET A 109 -22.52 0.40 1.64
N LYS A 110 -22.90 0.48 2.91
CA LYS A 110 -24.21 1.00 3.32
C LYS A 110 -24.37 2.49 3.05
N GLY A 111 -23.29 3.27 3.12
CA GLY A 111 -23.25 4.68 2.71
C GLY A 111 -23.52 4.81 1.21
N ALA A 112 -22.80 4.03 0.40
CA ALA A 112 -22.98 4.03 -1.05
C ALA A 112 -24.42 3.69 -1.47
N VAL A 113 -25.02 2.66 -0.86
CA VAL A 113 -26.41 2.26 -1.16
C VAL A 113 -27.40 3.36 -0.77
N ARG A 114 -27.19 4.05 0.35
CA ARG A 114 -28.05 5.16 0.77
C ARG A 114 -27.94 6.36 -0.17
N GLU A 115 -26.72 6.72 -0.60
CA GLU A 115 -26.49 7.79 -1.57
C GLU A 115 -27.22 7.49 -2.88
N VAL A 116 -27.09 6.27 -3.42
CA VAL A 116 -27.82 5.86 -4.64
C VAL A 116 -29.33 5.93 -4.41
N ALA A 117 -29.84 5.34 -3.31
CA ALA A 117 -31.27 5.31 -3.02
C ALA A 117 -31.89 6.71 -2.91
N ALA A 118 -31.17 7.67 -2.31
CA ALA A 118 -31.62 9.05 -2.19
C ALA A 118 -31.74 9.79 -3.53
N ASN A 119 -31.05 9.32 -4.57
CA ASN A 119 -31.04 9.94 -5.89
C ASN A 119 -31.94 9.22 -6.93
N LEU A 120 -32.57 8.09 -6.57
CA LEU A 120 -33.37 7.29 -7.50
C LEU A 120 -34.64 7.99 -8.01
N SER A 121 -35.24 8.89 -7.22
CA SER A 121 -36.43 9.65 -7.65
C SER A 121 -36.13 10.59 -8.82
N ASP A 122 -34.90 11.11 -8.85
CA ASP A 122 -34.49 12.17 -9.77
C ASP A 122 -33.79 11.60 -11.02
N HIS A 123 -33.47 10.30 -11.02
CA HIS A 123 -32.74 9.63 -12.09
C HIS A 123 -33.47 8.37 -12.54
N GLN A 124 -33.94 8.36 -13.79
CA GLN A 124 -34.67 7.22 -14.36
C GLN A 124 -33.77 6.01 -14.69
N PHE A 125 -32.46 6.22 -14.85
CA PHE A 125 -31.52 5.19 -15.28
C PHE A 125 -30.26 5.16 -14.41
N VAL A 126 -29.70 3.96 -14.24
CA VAL A 126 -28.42 3.74 -13.55
C VAL A 126 -27.40 3.22 -14.55
N PHE A 127 -26.26 3.91 -14.66
CA PHE A 127 -25.12 3.43 -15.44
C PHE A 127 -24.10 2.76 -14.54
N ARG A 128 -23.94 1.44 -14.67
CA ARG A 128 -23.00 0.64 -13.88
C ARG A 128 -21.78 0.28 -14.72
N THR A 129 -20.61 0.69 -14.25
CA THR A 129 -19.33 0.34 -14.85
C THR A 129 -18.44 -0.39 -13.85
N ASP A 130 -17.61 -1.29 -14.35
CA ASP A 130 -16.57 -1.96 -13.58
C ASP A 130 -15.26 -1.97 -14.38
N VAL A 131 -14.12 -1.90 -13.70
CA VAL A 131 -12.81 -1.90 -14.34
C VAL A 131 -12.20 -3.29 -14.21
N LYS A 132 -12.11 -3.99 -15.35
CA LYS A 132 -11.49 -5.31 -15.41
C LYS A 132 -10.05 -5.25 -14.91
N SER A 133 -9.71 -6.13 -13.98
CA SER A 133 -8.36 -6.24 -13.42
C SER A 133 -7.80 -4.90 -12.92
N TYR A 134 -8.65 -4.07 -12.29
CA TYR A 134 -8.36 -2.69 -11.85
C TYR A 134 -6.90 -2.45 -11.48
N TYR A 135 -6.42 -3.01 -10.36
CA TYR A 135 -5.04 -2.81 -9.89
C TYR A 135 -3.99 -3.25 -10.90
N ALA A 136 -4.29 -4.31 -11.65
CA ALA A 136 -3.36 -4.83 -12.60
C ALA A 136 -3.28 -4.04 -13.92
N SER A 137 -4.18 -3.09 -14.12
CA SER A 137 -4.25 -2.22 -15.29
C SER A 137 -3.75 -0.79 -15.03
N ILE A 138 -3.36 -0.48 -13.78
CA ILE A 138 -2.88 0.85 -13.42
C ILE A 138 -1.53 1.12 -14.06
N ASP A 139 -1.46 2.16 -14.90
CA ASP A 139 -0.20 2.68 -15.42
C ASP A 139 0.54 3.46 -14.31
N HIS A 140 1.77 3.05 -14.04
CA HIS A 140 2.56 3.61 -12.94
C HIS A 140 3.02 5.05 -13.21
N GLU A 141 3.30 5.43 -14.47
CA GLU A 141 3.69 6.80 -14.83
C GLU A 141 2.50 7.74 -14.62
N ILE A 142 1.32 7.39 -15.17
CA ILE A 142 0.10 8.18 -15.02
C ILE A 142 -0.30 8.29 -13.54
N LEU A 143 -0.22 7.18 -12.78
CA LEU A 143 -0.49 7.20 -11.35
C LEU A 143 0.44 8.20 -10.63
N MET A 144 1.74 8.16 -10.93
CA MET A 144 2.71 9.01 -10.26
C MET A 144 2.57 10.48 -10.68
N GLU A 145 2.16 10.78 -11.91
CA GLU A 145 1.77 12.14 -12.32
C GLU A 145 0.58 12.67 -11.53
N ILE A 146 -0.43 11.83 -11.27
CA ILE A 146 -1.60 12.21 -10.46
C ILE A 146 -1.18 12.45 -9.00
N VAL A 147 -0.39 11.54 -8.42
CA VAL A 147 0.08 11.65 -7.02
C VAL A 147 0.90 12.92 -6.81
N LYS A 148 1.80 13.25 -7.74
CA LYS A 148 2.64 14.47 -7.69
C LYS A 148 1.84 15.77 -7.65
N ARG A 149 0.56 15.78 -8.02
CA ARG A 149 -0.28 16.99 -7.92
C ARG A 149 -0.59 17.39 -6.48
N ASN A 150 -0.50 16.44 -5.54
CA ASN A 150 -0.81 16.67 -4.13
C ASN A 150 0.33 16.24 -3.20
N VAL A 151 1.37 15.56 -3.68
CA VAL A 151 2.50 15.05 -2.88
C VAL A 151 3.81 15.57 -3.49
N ASP A 152 4.41 16.56 -2.83
CA ASP A 152 5.65 17.22 -3.30
C ASP A 152 6.93 16.67 -2.62
N ASP A 153 6.80 15.79 -1.63
CA ASP A 153 7.94 15.27 -0.88
C ASP A 153 8.70 14.21 -1.70
N GLU A 154 9.87 14.58 -2.23
CA GLU A 154 10.68 13.73 -3.12
C GLU A 154 11.03 12.37 -2.50
N LYS A 155 11.26 12.31 -1.19
CA LYS A 155 11.60 11.04 -0.51
C LYS A 155 10.38 10.12 -0.44
N VAL A 156 9.20 10.69 -0.23
CA VAL A 156 7.95 9.92 -0.28
C VAL A 156 7.66 9.45 -1.70
N LEU A 157 7.84 10.32 -2.71
CA LEU A 157 7.69 9.94 -4.11
C LEU A 157 8.65 8.83 -4.52
N ALA A 158 9.90 8.86 -4.04
CA ALA A 158 10.88 7.79 -4.27
C ALA A 158 10.45 6.46 -3.64
N LEU A 159 9.90 6.48 -2.41
CA LEU A 159 9.35 5.28 -1.78
C LEU A 159 8.16 4.72 -2.57
N LEU A 160 7.22 5.57 -2.99
CA LEU A 160 6.08 5.13 -3.82
C LEU A 160 6.55 4.50 -5.14
N TRP A 161 7.55 5.11 -5.79
CA TRP A 161 8.17 4.54 -6.98
C TRP A 161 8.81 3.18 -6.70
N GLY A 162 9.55 3.03 -5.60
CA GLY A 162 10.15 1.76 -5.19
C GLY A 162 9.12 0.65 -4.92
N TYR A 163 7.95 1.01 -4.38
CA TYR A 163 6.83 0.08 -4.21
C TYR A 163 6.21 -0.36 -5.55
N LEU A 164 6.01 0.59 -6.46
CA LEU A 164 5.43 0.32 -7.78
C LEU A 164 6.39 -0.51 -8.65
N ARG A 165 7.69 -0.16 -8.64
CA ARG A 165 8.77 -0.81 -9.39
C ARG A 165 9.52 -1.86 -8.55
N ARG A 166 8.76 -2.68 -7.83
CA ARG A 166 9.29 -3.71 -6.95
C ARG A 166 9.86 -4.90 -7.72
N TYR A 167 10.74 -5.64 -7.06
CA TYR A 167 11.22 -6.95 -7.50
C TYR A 167 10.44 -8.04 -6.77
N VAL A 168 10.04 -9.09 -7.49
CA VAL A 168 9.42 -10.29 -6.91
C VAL A 168 10.45 -11.42 -6.89
N SER A 169 10.62 -12.09 -5.76
CA SER A 169 11.47 -13.28 -5.65
C SER A 169 10.62 -14.54 -5.47
N ASP A 170 10.79 -15.50 -6.37
CA ASP A 170 10.14 -16.82 -6.35
C ASP A 170 11.23 -17.90 -6.31
N GLY A 171 11.47 -18.46 -5.12
CA GLY A 171 12.49 -19.50 -4.93
C GLY A 171 13.90 -19.08 -5.38
N GLY A 172 14.25 -17.80 -5.27
CA GLY A 172 15.54 -17.25 -5.71
C GLY A 172 15.57 -16.75 -7.16
N LYS A 173 14.46 -16.87 -7.91
CA LYS A 173 14.30 -16.21 -9.21
C LYS A 173 13.72 -14.82 -9.01
N PHE A 174 14.41 -13.80 -9.50
CA PHE A 174 13.98 -12.41 -9.40
C PHE A 174 13.27 -11.96 -10.68
N MET A 175 12.15 -11.27 -10.52
CA MET A 175 11.34 -10.70 -11.60
C MET A 175 11.08 -9.23 -11.33
N ASP A 176 11.40 -8.38 -12.31
CA ASP A 176 11.17 -6.95 -12.23
C ASP A 176 9.72 -6.63 -12.57
N ILE A 177 9.05 -5.89 -11.70
CA ILE A 177 7.71 -5.36 -11.98
C ILE A 177 7.86 -3.92 -12.43
N THR A 178 8.10 -3.70 -13.73
CA THR A 178 8.18 -2.35 -14.32
C THR A 178 6.81 -1.84 -14.76
N ALA A 179 5.88 -2.75 -15.05
CA ALA A 179 4.46 -2.56 -15.26
C ALA A 179 3.71 -3.73 -14.62
N SER A 180 2.42 -3.57 -14.32
CA SER A 180 1.68 -4.64 -13.64
C SER A 180 1.70 -5.97 -14.44
N PRO A 181 2.10 -7.09 -13.82
CA PRO A 181 2.54 -8.31 -14.51
C PRO A 181 1.41 -9.20 -15.06
N TRP A 182 0.14 -8.80 -14.96
CA TRP A 182 -0.99 -9.65 -15.37
C TRP A 182 -1.46 -9.43 -16.81
N VAL A 183 -0.68 -8.74 -17.63
CA VAL A 183 -0.77 -8.90 -19.08
C VAL A 183 -0.10 -10.23 -19.42
N VAL A 184 -0.85 -11.33 -19.29
CA VAL A 184 -0.46 -12.61 -19.89
C VAL A 184 -0.26 -12.31 -21.38
N PRO A 185 0.95 -12.51 -21.97
CA PRO A 185 1.09 -12.42 -23.41
C PRO A 185 0.15 -13.47 -23.97
N SER A 186 -0.86 -13.05 -24.74
CA SER A 186 -1.61 -14.00 -25.56
C SER A 186 -0.56 -14.72 -26.39
N ARG A 187 -0.38 -16.03 -26.16
CA ARG A 187 0.37 -16.86 -27.09
C ARG A 187 -0.31 -16.70 -28.44
N ARG A 188 0.35 -15.99 -29.35
CA ARG A 188 0.17 -16.18 -30.78
C ARG A 188 1.00 -17.38 -31.18
#